data_AF-A0A6A7LB57-F1
#
_entry.id   AF-A0A6A7LB57-F1
#
_cell.length_a   1.000
_cell.length_b   1.000
_cell.length_c   1.000
_cell.angle_alpha   90.00
_cell.angle_beta   90.00
_cell.angle_gamma   90.00
#
_symmetry.space_group_name_H-M   'P 1'
#
loop_
_entity.id
_entity.type
_entity.pdbx_description
1 polymer ?
#
loop_
_entity_poly.entity_id
_entity_poly.type
_entity_poly.pdbx_seq_one_letter_code
_entity_poly.pdbx_strand_id
1 'polypeptide(L)'
;MASASVPVNYNYTKLEAIDYSYNDEGIITSSSSTSKYFWDGQYINNTPLRELINEHQRYWVGRIGREKLEGQLKAQVLSPGKGEGEQVSYKVPNLSEVYIVNLWPAVEKVVPQDHDGQLDRKNDVLFHDKTEYDEKVAELVDDYIKLARKLIDDFTPNDPATRAQLWSFLQEEGSSKSRSHKNKRPYSHLLEGGFIIDRIMRIERADDPHSISEKWADYSSGTISGLFKQGQTDTLTKLREQED
;
A
#
# COMPACT_ATOMS: atom_id res chain seq x y z
N MET A 1 20.01 -6.84 -3.06
CA MET A 1 21.00 -6.23 -3.98
C MET A 1 20.33 -5.21 -4.90
N ALA A 2 19.33 -5.58 -5.71
CA ALA A 2 18.64 -4.62 -6.60
C ALA A 2 17.99 -3.43 -5.87
N SER A 3 17.34 -3.67 -4.72
CA SER A 3 16.72 -2.64 -3.88
C SER A 3 17.72 -1.84 -3.01
N ALA A 4 19.01 -1.94 -3.30
CA ALA A 4 20.10 -1.18 -2.69
C ALA A 4 21.05 -0.61 -3.77
N SER A 5 20.68 -0.74 -5.05
CA SER A 5 21.50 -0.30 -6.20
C SER A 5 21.29 1.18 -6.45
N VAL A 6 21.80 2.02 -5.55
CA VAL A 6 21.76 3.46 -5.67
C VAL A 6 22.68 3.91 -6.82
N PRO A 7 22.17 4.65 -7.81
CA PRO A 7 22.94 5.14 -8.96
C PRO A 7 24.12 6.00 -8.52
N VAL A 8 25.14 6.09 -9.37
CA VAL A 8 26.43 6.76 -9.08
C VAL A 8 27.32 5.95 -8.12
N ASN A 9 26.74 5.36 -7.06
CA ASN A 9 27.48 4.60 -6.05
C ASN A 9 27.58 3.11 -6.40
N TYR A 10 26.51 2.55 -6.98
CA TYR A 10 26.43 1.16 -7.42
C TYR A 10 25.96 1.11 -8.87
N ASN A 11 26.43 0.09 -9.60
CA ASN A 11 25.87 -0.22 -10.92
C ASN A 11 24.46 -0.80 -10.77
N TYR A 12 23.67 -0.74 -11.84
CA TYR A 12 22.37 -1.40 -11.88
C TYR A 12 22.51 -2.90 -11.62
N THR A 13 21.51 -3.49 -10.96
CA THR A 13 21.45 -4.95 -10.83
C THR A 13 20.73 -5.53 -12.04
N LYS A 14 21.42 -6.38 -12.80
CA LYS A 14 20.82 -7.19 -13.86
C LYS A 14 20.22 -8.46 -13.25
N LEU A 15 18.94 -8.70 -13.49
CA LEU A 15 18.29 -9.97 -13.14
C LEU A 15 17.75 -10.63 -14.41
N GLU A 16 18.04 -11.92 -14.58
CA GLU A 16 17.43 -12.72 -15.62
C GLU A 16 16.05 -13.16 -15.14
N ALA A 17 15.00 -12.59 -15.74
CA ALA A 17 13.63 -12.99 -15.48
C ALA A 17 13.23 -14.04 -16.51
N ILE A 18 12.70 -15.18 -16.04
CA ILE A 18 12.08 -16.16 -16.93
C ILE A 18 10.59 -15.91 -16.88
N ASP A 19 10.06 -15.37 -17.97
CA ASP A 19 8.63 -15.19 -18.14
C ASP A 19 8.05 -16.50 -18.72
N TYR A 20 7.17 -17.14 -17.96
CA TYR A 20 6.45 -18.34 -18.39
C TYR A 20 5.09 -17.95 -18.94
N SER A 21 4.77 -18.47 -20.13
CA SER A 21 3.39 -18.49 -20.63
C SER A 21 2.79 -19.86 -20.37
N TYR A 22 1.49 -19.87 -20.08
CA TYR A 22 0.74 -21.06 -19.71
C TYR A 22 -0.46 -21.22 -20.67
N ASN A 23 -0.86 -22.46 -20.98
CA ASN A 23 -2.16 -22.74 -21.60
C ASN A 23 -3.29 -22.67 -20.56
N ASP A 24 -4.53 -22.84 -21.00
CA ASP A 24 -5.72 -22.83 -20.14
C ASP A 24 -5.73 -23.97 -19.10
N GLU A 25 -4.89 -24.99 -19.27
CA GLU A 25 -4.71 -26.12 -18.35
C GLU A 25 -3.56 -25.89 -17.35
N GLY A 26 -2.91 -24.72 -17.37
CA GLY A 26 -1.80 -24.37 -16.47
C GLY A 26 -0.46 -25.01 -16.82
N ILE A 27 -0.33 -25.60 -18.02
CA ILE A 27 0.90 -26.17 -18.54
C ILE A 27 1.71 -25.09 -19.24
N ILE A 28 3.02 -25.05 -18.98
CA ILE A 28 3.95 -24.09 -19.59
C ILE A 28 3.99 -24.31 -21.11
N THR A 29 3.62 -23.29 -21.89
CA THR A 29 3.61 -23.32 -23.35
C THR A 29 4.85 -22.71 -23.98
N SER A 30 5.44 -21.70 -23.34
CA SER A 30 6.75 -21.17 -23.71
C SER A 30 7.38 -20.43 -22.53
N SER A 31 8.71 -20.43 -22.48
CA SER A 31 9.50 -19.64 -21.53
C SER A 31 10.38 -18.67 -22.30
N SER A 32 10.29 -17.38 -21.99
CA SER A 32 11.20 -16.36 -22.53
C SER A 32 12.08 -15.83 -21.41
N SER A 33 13.39 -15.91 -21.57
CA SER A 33 14.34 -15.24 -20.68
C SER A 33 14.47 -13.78 -21.11
N THR A 34 14.11 -12.84 -20.23
CA THR A 34 14.33 -11.42 -20.44
C THR A 34 15.24 -10.88 -19.34
N SER A 35 16.34 -10.25 -19.74
CA SER A 35 17.18 -9.50 -18.82
C SER A 35 16.48 -8.21 -18.43
N LYS A 36 16.26 -8.00 -17.12
CA LYS A 36 15.70 -6.77 -16.56
C LYS A 36 16.76 -6.06 -15.71
N TYR A 37 16.81 -4.74 -15.81
CA TYR A 37 17.78 -3.90 -15.11
C TYR A 37 17.07 -3.11 -14.03
N PHE A 38 17.57 -3.21 -12.80
CA PHE A 38 16.94 -2.64 -11.62
C PHE A 38 17.86 -1.67 -10.91
N TRP A 39 17.26 -0.57 -10.47
CA TRP A 39 17.85 0.46 -9.62
C TRP A 39 17.13 0.42 -8.28
N ASP A 40 17.64 1.15 -7.31
CA ASP A 40 17.01 1.27 -6.00
C ASP A 40 15.54 1.74 -6.09
N GLY A 41 14.68 1.13 -5.30
CA GLY A 41 13.25 1.47 -5.22
C GLY A 41 12.97 2.82 -4.58
N GLN A 42 13.91 3.35 -3.78
CA GLN A 42 13.76 4.64 -3.08
C GLN A 42 13.48 5.82 -4.04
N TYR A 43 13.94 5.72 -5.29
CA TYR A 43 13.68 6.73 -6.33
C TYR A 43 12.22 6.77 -6.79
N ILE A 44 11.49 5.66 -6.62
CA ILE A 44 10.06 5.58 -6.92
C ILE A 44 9.28 5.86 -5.64
N ASN A 45 9.58 5.11 -4.58
CA ASN A 45 8.94 5.27 -3.29
C ASN A 45 9.83 4.72 -2.17
N ASN A 46 10.27 5.58 -1.25
CA ASN A 46 11.06 5.18 -0.08
C ASN A 46 10.18 4.49 0.99
N THR A 47 8.89 4.82 1.06
CA THR A 47 7.93 4.32 2.04
C THR A 47 6.73 3.71 1.32
N PRO A 48 6.75 2.40 0.99
CA PRO A 48 5.80 1.78 0.07
C PRO A 48 4.43 1.44 0.71
N LEU A 49 3.76 2.45 1.30
CA LEU A 49 2.44 2.30 1.93
C LEU A 49 1.38 1.82 0.93
N ARG A 50 1.37 2.38 -0.28
CA ARG A 50 0.45 1.96 -1.34
C ARG A 50 0.62 0.49 -1.71
N GLU A 51 1.85 -0.01 -1.77
CA GLU A 51 2.12 -1.44 -2.01
C GLU A 51 1.61 -2.29 -0.84
N LEU A 52 1.85 -1.87 0.40
CA LEU A 52 1.35 -2.56 1.60
C LEU A 52 -0.18 -2.71 1.57
N ILE A 53 -0.90 -1.62 1.32
CA ILE A 53 -2.37 -1.58 1.25
C ILE A 53 -2.89 -2.56 0.19
N ASN A 54 -2.30 -2.48 -1.02
CA ASN A 54 -2.72 -3.32 -2.14
C ASN A 54 -2.44 -4.81 -1.89
N GLU A 55 -1.25 -5.16 -1.39
CA GLU A 55 -0.89 -6.55 -1.16
C GLU A 55 -1.60 -7.14 0.06
N HIS A 56 -1.90 -6.34 1.10
CA HIS A 56 -2.77 -6.76 2.20
C HIS A 56 -4.17 -7.13 1.70
N GLN A 57 -4.79 -6.26 0.91
CA GLN A 57 -6.09 -6.55 0.29
C GLN A 57 -6.03 -7.84 -0.53
N ARG A 58 -5.04 -7.93 -1.42
CA ARG A 58 -4.87 -9.05 -2.35
C ARG A 58 -4.67 -10.37 -1.61
N TYR A 59 -3.83 -10.37 -0.57
CA TYR A 59 -3.56 -11.52 0.26
C TYR A 59 -4.83 -12.04 0.92
N TRP A 60 -5.59 -11.17 1.59
CA TRP A 60 -6.80 -11.57 2.31
C TRP A 60 -7.95 -11.95 1.39
N VAL A 61 -8.15 -11.24 0.27
CA VAL A 61 -9.13 -11.62 -0.75
C VAL A 61 -8.80 -13.00 -1.32
N GLY A 62 -7.52 -13.27 -1.60
CA GLY A 62 -7.06 -14.58 -2.06
C GLY A 62 -7.25 -15.67 -1.00
N ARG A 63 -6.94 -15.39 0.26
CA ARG A 63 -7.03 -16.35 1.38
C ARG A 63 -8.47 -16.68 1.78
N ILE A 64 -9.37 -15.69 1.77
CA ILE A 64 -10.79 -15.88 2.07
C ILE A 64 -11.46 -16.62 0.90
N GLY A 65 -11.10 -16.26 -0.33
CA GLY A 65 -11.72 -16.72 -1.56
C GLY A 65 -12.74 -15.71 -2.06
N ARG A 66 -12.56 -15.26 -3.31
CA ARG A 66 -13.42 -14.24 -3.94
C ARG A 66 -14.89 -14.66 -4.00
N GLU A 67 -15.15 -15.94 -4.29
CA GLU A 67 -16.51 -16.49 -4.36
C GLU A 67 -17.30 -16.30 -3.05
N LYS A 68 -16.64 -16.37 -1.89
CA LYS A 68 -17.29 -16.17 -0.59
C LYS A 68 -17.64 -14.70 -0.35
N LEU A 69 -16.73 -13.79 -0.72
CA LEU A 69 -16.94 -12.35 -0.61
C LEU A 69 -18.05 -11.88 -1.56
N GLU A 70 -18.02 -12.34 -2.80
CA GLU A 70 -19.06 -12.06 -3.79
C GLU A 70 -20.41 -12.66 -3.38
N GLY A 71 -20.42 -13.90 -2.87
CA GLY A 71 -21.61 -14.56 -2.36
C GLY A 71 -22.26 -13.80 -1.19
N GLN A 72 -21.45 -13.26 -0.28
CA GLN A 72 -21.92 -12.41 0.82
C GLN A 72 -22.52 -11.10 0.30
N LEU A 73 -21.84 -10.41 -0.62
CA LEU A 73 -22.34 -9.18 -1.24
C LEU A 73 -23.65 -9.43 -2.01
N LYS A 74 -23.73 -10.54 -2.74
CA LYS A 74 -24.93 -10.97 -3.47
C LYS A 74 -26.10 -11.22 -2.52
N ALA A 75 -25.85 -11.90 -1.40
CA ALA A 75 -26.87 -12.13 -0.38
C ALA A 75 -27.36 -10.82 0.24
N GLN A 76 -26.45 -9.90 0.55
CA GLN A 76 -26.77 -8.56 1.06
C GLN A 76 -27.67 -7.78 0.08
N VAL A 77 -27.32 -7.79 -1.21
CA VAL A 77 -28.07 -7.06 -2.24
C VAL A 77 -29.43 -7.70 -2.54
N LEU A 78 -29.51 -9.02 -2.69
CA LEU A 78 -30.73 -9.71 -3.15
C LEU A 78 -31.69 -10.10 -2.03
N SER A 79 -31.23 -10.27 -0.80
CA SER A 79 -32.05 -10.77 0.32
C SER A 79 -31.66 -10.11 1.65
N PRO A 80 -31.92 -8.81 1.80
CA PRO A 80 -31.61 -8.06 3.02
C PRO A 80 -32.48 -8.62 4.17
N GLY A 81 -31.87 -8.95 5.31
CA GLY A 81 -32.63 -9.28 6.52
C GLY A 81 -33.20 -10.70 6.65
N LYS A 82 -32.83 -11.67 5.80
CA LYS A 82 -33.23 -13.10 5.98
C LYS A 82 -32.31 -13.93 6.89
N GLY A 83 -31.30 -13.33 7.52
CA GLY A 83 -30.32 -14.04 8.34
C GLY A 83 -30.42 -13.73 9.83
N GLU A 84 -31.42 -14.29 10.53
CA GLU A 84 -31.45 -14.36 12.01
C GLU A 84 -30.57 -15.50 12.58
N GLY A 85 -29.60 -15.99 11.80
CA GLY A 85 -28.57 -16.92 12.24
C GLY A 85 -27.21 -16.24 12.18
N GLU A 86 -26.26 -16.73 12.99
CA GLU A 86 -24.85 -16.31 13.01
C GLU A 86 -24.21 -16.50 11.61
N GLN A 87 -24.41 -15.54 10.72
CA GLN A 87 -23.78 -15.54 9.40
C GLN A 87 -22.32 -15.18 9.59
N VAL A 88 -21.43 -16.09 9.17
CA VAL A 88 -20.00 -15.83 9.12
C VAL A 88 -19.77 -14.69 8.14
N SER A 89 -19.48 -13.50 8.68
CA SER A 89 -19.11 -12.32 7.89
C SER A 89 -17.65 -12.46 7.47
N TYR A 90 -17.44 -12.64 6.17
CA TYR A 90 -16.13 -12.58 5.55
C TYR A 90 -15.76 -11.12 5.33
N LYS A 91 -14.76 -10.65 6.08
CA LYS A 91 -14.22 -9.30 5.96
C LYS A 91 -12.69 -9.38 5.86
N VAL A 92 -12.10 -8.53 5.03
CA VAL A 92 -10.65 -8.31 5.08
C VAL A 92 -10.34 -7.64 6.44
N PRO A 93 -9.38 -8.18 7.21
CA PRO A 93 -9.00 -7.58 8.48
C PRO A 93 -8.52 -6.14 8.30
N ASN A 94 -8.91 -5.26 9.22
CA ASN A 94 -8.37 -3.90 9.28
C ASN A 94 -6.86 -3.96 9.54
N LEU A 95 -6.14 -2.93 9.07
CA LEU A 95 -4.75 -2.69 9.45
C LEU A 95 -4.77 -1.81 10.69
N SER A 96 -4.68 -2.41 11.88
CA SER A 96 -4.85 -1.64 13.11
C SER A 96 -3.72 -0.67 13.39
N GLU A 97 -2.48 -1.04 13.13
CA GLU A 97 -1.33 -0.16 13.34
C GLU A 97 -0.33 -0.29 12.20
N VAL A 98 0.03 0.84 11.60
CA VAL A 98 1.09 0.95 10.60
C VAL A 98 2.13 1.93 11.12
N TYR A 99 3.36 1.46 11.29
CA TYR A 99 4.49 2.28 11.70
C TYR A 99 5.34 2.61 10.48
N ILE A 100 5.41 3.89 10.12
CA ILE A 100 6.24 4.39 9.03
C ILE A 100 7.46 5.05 9.66
N VAL A 101 8.63 4.45 9.44
CA VAL A 101 9.90 4.97 9.94
C VAL A 101 10.62 5.64 8.77
N ASN A 102 10.80 6.95 8.85
CA ASN A 102 11.47 7.75 7.83
C ASN A 102 12.86 8.19 8.31
N LEU A 103 13.88 7.87 7.52
CA LEU A 103 15.27 8.23 7.79
C LEU A 103 15.68 9.58 7.18
N TRP A 104 14.90 10.10 6.23
CA TRP A 104 15.18 11.30 5.46
C TRP A 104 14.34 12.47 5.98
N PRO A 105 14.88 13.36 6.82
CA PRO A 105 14.13 14.46 7.42
C PRO A 105 13.49 15.40 6.39
N ALA A 106 12.19 15.63 6.50
CA ALA A 106 11.46 16.58 5.68
C ALA A 106 11.85 18.02 6.00
N VAL A 107 12.16 18.33 7.26
CA VAL A 107 12.47 19.67 7.75
C VAL A 107 13.92 19.76 8.23
N GLU A 108 14.63 20.75 7.72
CA GLU A 108 16.02 21.07 8.09
C GLU A 108 16.02 22.39 8.88
N LYS A 109 16.78 22.48 9.97
CA LYS A 109 16.78 23.70 10.83
C LYS A 109 17.80 24.74 10.39
N VAL A 110 18.88 24.29 9.76
CA VAL A 110 20.03 25.12 9.37
C VAL A 110 20.24 24.96 7.88
N VAL A 111 20.39 26.07 7.15
CA VAL A 111 20.62 26.02 5.70
C VAL A 111 22.09 25.68 5.43
N PRO A 112 22.38 24.56 4.73
CA PRO A 112 23.76 24.18 4.40
C PRO A 112 24.46 25.23 3.55
N GLN A 113 25.72 25.50 3.86
CA GLN A 113 26.55 26.48 3.14
C GLN A 113 27.56 25.82 2.21
N ASP A 114 27.96 24.58 2.52
CA ASP A 114 28.89 23.79 1.75
C ASP A 114 28.16 22.88 0.75
N HIS A 115 28.89 22.39 -0.26
CA HIS A 115 28.33 21.56 -1.32
C HIS A 115 27.88 20.19 -0.82
N ASP A 116 28.54 19.61 0.19
CA ASP A 116 28.16 18.30 0.71
C ASP A 116 26.82 18.37 1.44
N GLY A 117 26.64 19.34 2.34
CA GLY A 117 25.35 19.56 3.00
C GLY A 117 24.22 19.92 2.01
N GLN A 118 24.51 20.67 0.94
CA GLN A 118 23.52 20.91 -0.12
C GLN A 118 23.10 19.63 -0.85
N LEU A 119 24.03 18.71 -1.07
CA LEU A 119 23.73 17.40 -1.65
C LEU A 119 22.95 16.50 -0.69
N ASP A 120 23.26 16.54 0.62
CA ASP A 120 22.50 15.83 1.64
C ASP A 120 21.05 16.33 1.65
N ARG A 121 20.86 17.65 1.71
CA ARG A 121 19.53 18.24 1.68
C ARG A 121 18.75 17.89 0.43
N LYS A 122 19.42 17.88 -0.74
CA LYS A 122 18.80 17.41 -1.98
C LYS A 122 18.32 15.96 -1.83
N ASN A 123 19.12 15.08 -1.22
CA ASN A 123 18.75 13.69 -1.01
C ASN A 123 17.58 13.57 0.00
N ASP A 124 17.59 14.32 1.11
CA ASP A 124 16.47 14.39 2.05
C ASP A 124 15.14 14.76 1.36
N VAL A 125 15.16 15.81 0.55
CA VAL A 125 13.98 16.23 -0.22
C VAL A 125 13.57 15.18 -1.25
N LEU A 126 14.51 14.44 -1.85
CA LEU A 126 14.18 13.40 -2.81
C LEU A 126 13.56 12.17 -2.14
N PHE A 127 14.07 11.74 -0.98
CA PHE A 127 13.77 10.44 -0.38
C PHE A 127 12.92 10.49 0.90
N HIS A 128 12.51 11.68 1.37
CA HIS A 128 11.54 11.81 2.46
C HIS A 128 10.23 11.04 2.18
N ASP A 129 9.54 10.70 3.26
CA ASP A 129 8.23 10.05 3.22
C ASP A 129 7.20 10.90 2.46
N LYS A 130 6.53 10.29 1.47
CA LYS A 130 5.49 10.93 0.64
C LYS A 130 4.13 10.24 0.77
N THR A 131 3.95 9.44 1.82
CA THR A 131 2.77 8.57 1.98
C THR A 131 1.52 9.27 2.48
N GLU A 132 1.57 10.54 2.88
CA GLU A 132 0.38 11.28 3.33
C GLU A 132 -0.72 11.32 2.26
N TYR A 133 -0.33 11.42 0.99
CA TYR A 133 -1.29 11.38 -0.11
C TYR A 133 -1.89 9.98 -0.28
N ASP A 134 -1.07 8.93 -0.17
CA ASP A 134 -1.52 7.54 -0.27
C ASP A 134 -2.51 7.19 0.85
N GLU A 135 -2.26 7.66 2.08
CA GLU A 135 -3.17 7.53 3.21
C GLU A 135 -4.52 8.21 2.94
N LYS A 136 -4.51 9.49 2.54
CA LYS A 136 -5.74 10.24 2.20
C LYS A 136 -6.55 9.56 1.10
N VAL A 137 -5.89 9.02 0.08
CA VAL A 137 -6.56 8.28 -1.00
C VAL A 137 -7.16 6.97 -0.47
N ALA A 138 -6.47 6.27 0.43
CA ALA A 138 -7.00 5.05 1.04
C ALA A 138 -8.26 5.33 1.88
N GLU A 139 -8.24 6.38 2.71
CA GLU A 139 -9.40 6.84 3.48
C GLU A 139 -10.58 7.20 2.57
N LEU A 140 -10.32 7.99 1.52
CA LEU A 140 -11.33 8.39 0.56
C LEU A 140 -11.99 7.19 -0.14
N VAL A 141 -11.19 6.20 -0.54
CA VAL A 141 -11.69 4.97 -1.18
C VAL A 141 -12.57 4.18 -0.21
N ASP A 142 -12.16 4.06 1.05
CA ASP A 142 -12.94 3.38 2.09
C ASP A 142 -14.28 4.10 2.35
N ASP A 143 -14.28 5.43 2.42
CA ASP A 143 -15.51 6.23 2.57
C ASP A 143 -16.45 6.07 1.37
N TYR A 144 -15.92 6.00 0.14
CA TYR A 144 -16.75 5.70 -1.03
C TYR A 144 -17.34 4.29 -0.99
N ILE A 145 -16.60 3.29 -0.50
CA ILE A 145 -17.12 1.93 -0.32
C ILE A 145 -18.24 1.93 0.73
N LYS A 146 -18.05 2.61 1.87
CA LYS A 146 -19.08 2.75 2.91
C LYS A 146 -20.31 3.47 2.39
N LEU A 147 -20.14 4.58 1.67
CA LEU A 147 -21.23 5.34 1.06
C LEU A 147 -22.03 4.45 0.11
N ALA A 148 -21.36 3.73 -0.79
CA ALA A 148 -22.01 2.83 -1.74
C ALA A 148 -22.79 1.72 -1.03
N ARG A 149 -22.21 1.09 0.00
CA ARG A 149 -22.92 0.08 0.81
C ARG A 149 -24.13 0.66 1.51
N LYS A 150 -24.00 1.85 2.11
CA LYS A 150 -25.11 2.53 2.77
C LYS A 150 -26.25 2.89 1.80
N LEU A 151 -25.91 3.34 0.59
CA LEU A 151 -26.91 3.59 -0.46
C LEU A 151 -27.66 2.30 -0.85
N ILE A 152 -26.94 1.18 -0.96
CA ILE A 152 -27.54 -0.12 -1.25
C ILE A 152 -28.48 -0.55 -0.11
N ASP A 153 -28.01 -0.49 1.13
CA ASP A 153 -28.74 -1.00 2.30
C ASP A 153 -29.94 -0.13 2.68
N ASP A 154 -29.78 1.20 2.72
CA ASP A 154 -30.78 2.13 3.26
C ASP A 154 -31.81 2.59 2.22
N PHE A 155 -31.42 2.69 0.93
CA PHE A 155 -32.23 3.36 -0.08
C PHE A 155 -32.75 2.44 -1.20
N THR A 156 -32.28 1.20 -1.30
CA THR A 156 -32.78 0.29 -2.34
C THR A 156 -34.12 -0.33 -1.93
N PRO A 157 -35.19 -0.16 -2.73
CA PRO A 157 -36.48 -0.80 -2.46
C PRO A 157 -36.34 -2.31 -2.26
N ASN A 158 -37.14 -2.88 -1.36
CA ASN A 158 -37.19 -4.33 -1.12
C ASN A 158 -37.90 -5.13 -2.23
N ASP A 159 -38.10 -4.50 -3.39
CA ASP A 159 -38.64 -5.16 -4.57
C ASP A 159 -37.59 -6.10 -5.20
N PRO A 160 -37.90 -7.40 -5.39
CA PRO A 160 -36.96 -8.36 -5.96
C PRO A 160 -36.46 -8.00 -7.37
N ALA A 161 -37.31 -7.38 -8.20
CA ALA A 161 -36.92 -7.02 -9.56
C ALA A 161 -35.90 -5.88 -9.57
N THR A 162 -36.12 -4.85 -8.75
CA THR A 162 -35.18 -3.72 -8.56
C THR A 162 -33.83 -4.20 -8.02
N ARG A 163 -33.82 -5.12 -7.05
CA ARG A 163 -32.57 -5.68 -6.49
C ARG A 163 -31.83 -6.58 -7.48
N ALA A 164 -32.54 -7.33 -8.32
CA ALA A 164 -31.94 -8.08 -9.41
C ALA A 164 -31.29 -7.17 -10.47
N GLN A 165 -31.93 -6.04 -10.80
CA GLN A 165 -31.35 -5.02 -11.70
C GLN A 165 -30.10 -4.40 -11.08
N LEU A 166 -30.12 -4.07 -9.79
CA LEU A 166 -28.95 -3.54 -9.08
C LEU A 166 -27.78 -4.53 -9.09
N TRP A 167 -28.05 -5.82 -8.83
CA TRP A 167 -27.02 -6.85 -8.92
C TRP A 167 -26.45 -6.97 -10.34
N SER A 168 -27.31 -6.90 -11.37
CA SER A 168 -26.86 -6.88 -12.77
C SER A 168 -25.96 -5.69 -13.06
N PHE A 169 -26.30 -4.50 -12.55
CA PHE A 169 -25.47 -3.30 -12.69
C PHE A 169 -24.10 -3.47 -12.00
N LEU A 170 -24.05 -4.08 -10.82
CA LEU A 170 -22.78 -4.32 -10.12
C LEU A 170 -21.86 -5.30 -10.88
N GLN A 171 -22.41 -6.15 -11.74
CA GLN A 171 -21.63 -7.05 -12.59
C GLN A 171 -21.14 -6.39 -13.89
N GLU A 172 -21.59 -5.16 -14.19
CA GLU A 172 -21.07 -4.39 -15.31
C GLU A 172 -19.61 -3.99 -15.08
N GLU A 173 -18.83 -3.99 -16.16
CA GLU A 173 -17.43 -3.63 -16.13
C GLU A 173 -17.23 -2.12 -15.99
N GLY A 174 -16.49 -1.71 -14.97
CA GLY A 174 -16.09 -0.32 -14.79
C GLY A 174 -14.99 0.13 -15.75
N SER A 175 -14.75 1.45 -15.78
CA SER A 175 -13.64 2.05 -16.52
C SER A 175 -12.27 1.81 -15.88
N SER A 176 -12.23 1.46 -14.59
CA SER A 176 -10.99 1.19 -13.85
C SER A 176 -10.32 -0.09 -14.32
N LYS A 177 -9.03 -0.01 -14.67
CA LYS A 177 -8.21 -1.18 -14.98
C LYS A 177 -7.64 -1.78 -13.70
N SER A 178 -7.68 -3.11 -13.57
CA SER A 178 -6.88 -3.82 -12.56
C SER A 178 -5.38 -3.64 -12.86
N ARG A 179 -4.50 -3.64 -11.84
CA ARG A 179 -3.02 -3.60 -12.04
C ARG A 179 -2.53 -4.71 -12.99
N SER A 180 -3.26 -5.82 -13.12
CA SER A 180 -2.95 -6.92 -14.04
C SER A 180 -3.21 -6.61 -15.53
N HIS A 181 -3.68 -5.40 -15.89
CA HIS A 181 -3.85 -4.86 -17.25
C HIS A 181 -4.71 -5.65 -18.25
N LYS A 182 -5.09 -6.90 -17.97
CA LYS A 182 -5.76 -7.79 -18.93
C LYS A 182 -7.29 -7.77 -18.86
N ASN A 183 -7.87 -7.58 -17.67
CA ASN A 183 -9.33 -7.64 -17.48
C ASN A 183 -9.85 -6.37 -16.83
N LYS A 184 -10.99 -5.87 -17.32
CA LYS A 184 -11.76 -4.83 -16.64
C LYS A 184 -12.34 -5.42 -15.35
N ARG A 185 -12.55 -4.55 -14.37
CA ARG A 185 -13.04 -4.94 -13.05
C ARG A 185 -14.55 -4.65 -12.98
N PRO A 186 -15.41 -5.60 -12.60
CA PRO A 186 -16.82 -5.32 -12.33
C PRO A 186 -16.95 -4.43 -11.09
N TYR A 187 -18.03 -3.64 -11.00
CA TYR A 187 -18.24 -2.75 -9.85
C TYR A 187 -18.37 -3.50 -8.52
N SER A 188 -18.89 -4.75 -8.54
CA SER A 188 -18.96 -5.64 -7.37
C SER A 188 -17.61 -5.79 -6.67
N HIS A 189 -16.53 -5.97 -7.43
CA HIS A 189 -15.17 -6.11 -6.89
C HIS A 189 -14.63 -4.83 -6.21
N LEU A 190 -15.21 -3.65 -6.47
CA LEU A 190 -14.83 -2.43 -5.77
C LEU A 190 -15.37 -2.40 -4.34
N LEU A 191 -16.52 -3.06 -4.13
CA LEU A 191 -17.15 -3.18 -2.83
C LEU A 191 -16.58 -4.35 -2.02
N GLU A 192 -15.79 -5.21 -2.64
CA GLU A 192 -15.12 -6.33 -2.00
C GLU A 192 -13.81 -5.92 -1.32
N GLY A 193 -13.58 -6.48 -0.13
CA GLY A 193 -12.28 -6.39 0.53
C GLY A 193 -11.82 -5.00 0.95
N GLY A 194 -12.74 -4.05 1.10
CA GLY A 194 -12.45 -2.79 1.81
C GLY A 194 -12.04 -3.07 3.26
N PHE A 195 -11.03 -2.36 3.72
CA PHE A 195 -10.53 -2.41 5.09
C PHE A 195 -10.06 -1.01 5.50
N ILE A 196 -10.04 -0.77 6.80
CA ILE A 196 -9.64 0.51 7.38
C ILE A 196 -8.21 0.37 7.89
N ILE A 197 -7.44 1.45 7.78
CA ILE A 197 -6.19 1.62 8.52
C ILE A 197 -6.56 2.39 9.79
N ASP A 198 -6.50 1.74 10.95
CA ASP A 198 -7.03 2.34 12.18
C ASP A 198 -6.07 3.42 12.73
N ARG A 199 -4.75 3.21 12.58
CA ARG A 199 -3.70 4.13 13.05
C ARG A 199 -2.45 4.07 12.18
N ILE A 200 -1.97 5.23 11.75
CA ILE A 200 -0.64 5.39 11.16
C ILE A 200 0.24 6.20 12.11
N MET A 201 1.37 5.63 12.53
CA MET A 201 2.38 6.32 13.32
C MET A 201 3.59 6.60 12.43
N ARG A 202 3.92 7.89 12.27
CA ARG A 202 5.13 8.33 11.57
C ARG A 202 6.21 8.68 12.56
N ILE A 203 7.33 7.97 12.45
CA ILE A 203 8.53 8.18 13.24
C ILE A 203 9.58 8.73 12.28
N GLU A 204 9.92 10.00 12.45
CA GLU A 204 10.85 10.70 11.58
C GLU A 204 12.16 10.96 12.33
N ARG A 205 13.27 10.62 11.69
CA ARG A 205 14.61 10.95 12.19
C ARG A 205 14.78 12.46 12.20
N ALA A 206 15.22 13.00 13.33
CA ALA A 206 15.60 14.42 13.41
C ALA A 206 16.82 14.73 12.52
N ASP A 207 16.78 15.90 11.89
CA ASP A 207 17.89 16.48 11.13
C ASP A 207 19.21 16.52 11.93
N ASP A 208 20.30 16.14 11.27
CA ASP A 208 21.65 16.10 11.81
C ASP A 208 22.56 17.01 10.97
N PRO A 209 22.92 18.21 11.48
CA PRO A 209 23.75 19.17 10.76
C PRO A 209 25.17 18.68 10.46
N HIS A 210 25.59 17.57 11.06
CA HIS A 210 26.89 16.94 10.83
C HIS A 210 26.80 15.70 9.95
N SER A 211 25.64 15.48 9.33
CA SER A 211 25.40 14.46 8.32
C SER A 211 26.18 14.74 7.03
N ILE A 212 26.42 13.69 6.26
CA ILE A 212 27.09 13.73 4.95
C ILE A 212 26.10 13.35 3.85
N SER A 213 26.35 13.80 2.62
CA SER A 213 25.40 13.59 1.51
C SER A 213 25.14 12.12 1.16
N GLU A 214 26.09 11.24 1.41
CA GLU A 214 26.01 9.80 1.12
C GLU A 214 25.80 8.96 2.39
N LYS A 215 25.05 9.47 3.37
CA LYS A 215 24.80 8.79 4.65
C LYS A 215 24.25 7.36 4.54
N TRP A 216 23.59 7.00 3.43
CA TRP A 216 23.15 5.62 3.14
C TRP A 216 24.30 4.63 2.95
N ALA A 217 25.52 5.10 2.71
CA ALA A 217 26.72 4.30 2.48
C ALA A 217 27.64 4.29 3.71
N ASP A 218 27.29 5.04 4.76
CA ASP A 218 28.02 5.03 6.02
C ASP A 218 27.54 3.88 6.91
N TYR A 219 28.28 2.76 6.82
CA TYR A 219 28.08 1.59 7.67
C TYR A 219 29.04 1.54 8.86
N SER A 220 29.62 2.67 9.26
CA SER A 220 30.51 2.69 10.42
C SER A 220 29.74 2.31 11.70
N SER A 221 30.42 1.59 12.59
CA SER A 221 29.80 1.10 13.83
C SER A 221 29.32 2.23 14.73
N GLY A 222 30.00 3.39 14.69
CA GLY A 222 29.60 4.61 15.39
C GLY A 222 28.26 5.14 14.88
N THR A 223 28.14 5.35 13.57
CA THR A 223 26.91 5.85 12.93
C THR A 223 25.74 4.89 13.16
N ILE A 224 25.93 3.59 12.94
CA ILE A 224 24.88 2.59 13.17
C ILE A 224 24.41 2.59 14.63
N SER A 225 25.34 2.60 15.59
CA SER A 225 24.98 2.62 17.01
C SER A 225 24.28 3.92 17.41
N GLY A 226 24.68 5.04 16.81
CA GLY A 226 24.02 6.34 16.96
C GLY A 226 22.58 6.30 16.45
N LEU A 227 22.38 5.81 15.22
CA LEU A 227 21.05 5.65 14.60
C LEU A 227 20.12 4.76 15.42
N PHE A 228 20.62 3.65 15.99
CA PHE A 228 19.81 2.81 16.87
C PHE A 228 19.34 3.55 18.12
N LYS A 229 20.24 4.29 18.78
CA LYS A 229 19.89 5.08 19.98
C LYS A 229 18.92 6.21 19.64
N GLN A 230 19.15 6.89 18.53
CA GLN A 230 18.27 7.95 18.03
C GLN A 230 16.89 7.39 17.71
N GLY A 231 16.80 6.31 16.94
CA GLY A 231 15.53 5.66 16.61
C GLY A 231 14.74 5.20 17.84
N GLN A 232 15.39 4.67 18.88
CA GLN A 232 14.73 4.37 20.15
C GLN A 232 14.16 5.63 20.82
N THR A 233 14.92 6.71 20.83
CA THR A 233 14.52 7.98 21.44
C THR A 233 13.35 8.62 20.68
N ASP A 234 13.43 8.67 19.35
CA ASP A 234 12.39 9.23 18.47
C ASP A 234 11.09 8.43 18.60
N THR A 235 11.20 7.10 18.64
CA THR A 235 10.04 6.21 18.86
C THR A 235 9.38 6.44 20.22
N LEU A 236 10.18 6.47 21.30
CA LEU A 236 9.65 6.70 22.64
C LEU A 236 9.00 8.08 22.78
N THR A 237 9.57 9.10 22.13
CA THR A 237 9.00 10.45 22.11
C THR A 237 7.65 10.43 21.40
N LYS A 238 7.56 9.81 20.22
CA LYS A 238 6.30 9.70 19.47
C LYS A 238 5.23 8.88 20.18
N LEU A 239 5.61 7.82 20.90
CA LEU A 239 4.65 7.03 21.68
C LEU A 239 4.05 7.85 22.82
N ARG A 240 4.87 8.64 23.54
CA ARG A 240 4.38 9.51 24.63
C ARG A 240 3.46 10.61 24.12
N GLU A 241 3.80 11.25 23.00
CA GLU A 241 2.96 12.28 22.37
C GLU A 241 1.55 11.78 22.00
N GLN A 242 1.33 10.46 21.92
CA GLN A 242 0.01 9.88 21.62
C GLN A 242 -0.75 9.38 22.86
N GLU A 243 -0.11 9.34 24.03
CA GLU A 243 -0.76 8.98 25.30
C GLU A 243 -1.35 10.21 26.03
N ASP A 244 -0.85 11.42 25.72
CA ASP A 244 -1.32 12.72 26.23
C ASP A 244 -2.45 13.32 25.37
#